data_AF-A0A498QPE5-F1
#
_entry.id   AF-A0A498QPE5-F1
#
_cell.length_a   1.000
_cell.length_b   1.000
_cell.length_c   1.000
_cell.angle_alpha   90.00
_cell.angle_beta   90.00
_cell.angle_gamma   90.00
#
_symmetry.space_group_name_H-M   'P 1'
#
loop_
_entity.id
_entity.type
_entity.pdbx_description
1 polymer ?
#
loop_
_entity_poly.entity_id
_entity_poly.type
_entity_poly.pdbx_seq_one_letter_code
_entity_poly.pdbx_strand_id
1 'polypeptide(L)'
;MAEMLVETPQEVVKFLKAQHDLINDMFDDVLHASDHKARETAFHDLRQLLAVHETAEEMLIHPRVRREVAAGDEIADARLREEHDAKKLLSSIEKGRGPRTDEAAPRRGVGNVELCRWTIRVAARPRP
;
A
#
# COMPACT_ATOMS: atom_id res chain seq x y z
N MET A 1 9.00 -11.33 22.03
CA MET A 1 8.29 -11.05 20.77
C MET A 1 6.85 -10.85 21.16
N ALA A 2 6.32 -9.63 21.09
CA ALA A 2 4.97 -9.34 21.52
C ALA A 2 4.00 -10.08 20.60
N GLU A 3 3.29 -11.05 21.16
CA GLU A 3 2.21 -11.76 20.52
C GLU A 3 1.05 -10.77 20.40
N MET A 4 0.95 -10.09 19.24
CA MET A 4 -0.25 -9.32 18.90
C MET A 4 -1.35 -10.34 18.56
N LEU A 5 -1.99 -10.85 19.60
CA LEU A 5 -3.25 -11.57 19.49
C LEU A 5 -4.31 -10.54 19.06
N VAL A 6 -4.71 -10.65 17.81
CA VAL A 6 -5.85 -9.91 17.29
C VAL A 6 -7.08 -10.75 17.60
N GLU A 7 -7.85 -10.35 18.60
CA GLU A 7 -8.96 -11.16 19.13
C GLU A 7 -10.29 -10.78 18.50
N THR A 8 -10.41 -9.56 17.97
CA THR A 8 -11.66 -9.01 17.42
C THR A 8 -11.50 -8.42 16.01
N PRO A 9 -12.58 -8.35 15.20
CA PRO A 9 -12.53 -7.68 13.89
C PRO A 9 -12.07 -6.23 13.96
N GLN A 10 -12.40 -5.51 15.03
CA GLN A 10 -11.99 -4.12 15.25
C GLN A 10 -10.48 -4.01 15.47
N GLU A 11 -9.88 -4.98 16.15
CA GLU A 11 -8.43 -5.06 16.32
C GLU A 11 -7.73 -5.41 15.01
N VAL A 12 -8.31 -6.27 14.15
CA VAL A 12 -7.78 -6.52 12.79
C VAL A 12 -7.74 -5.22 12.01
N VAL A 13 -8.84 -4.45 12.01
CA VAL A 13 -8.91 -3.18 11.28
C VAL A 13 -7.91 -2.17 11.85
N LYS A 14 -7.76 -2.09 13.18
CA LYS A 14 -6.78 -1.21 13.82
C LYS A 14 -5.35 -1.60 13.44
N PHE A 15 -5.06 -2.90 13.41
CA PHE A 15 -3.77 -3.44 13.03
C PHE A 15 -3.43 -3.14 11.56
N LEU A 16 -4.36 -3.39 10.63
CA LEU A 16 -4.15 -3.07 9.21
C LEU A 16 -3.90 -1.58 8.99
N LYS A 17 -4.64 -0.70 9.69
CA LYS A 17 -4.39 0.75 9.63
C LYS A 17 -3.01 1.15 10.15
N ALA A 18 -2.58 0.57 11.27
CA ALA A 18 -1.24 0.83 11.79
C ALA A 18 -0.15 0.35 10.82
N GLN A 19 -0.37 -0.76 10.11
CA GLN A 19 0.51 -1.20 9.03
C GLN A 19 0.51 -0.23 7.85
N HIS A 20 -0.64 0.33 7.46
CA HIS A 20 -0.71 1.36 6.41
C HIS A 20 0.05 2.63 6.81
N ASP A 21 -0.04 3.07 8.06
CA ASP A 21 0.71 4.22 8.56
C ASP A 21 2.22 3.95 8.49
N LEU A 22 2.67 2.76 8.93
CA LEU A 22 4.07 2.35 8.80
C LEU A 22 4.55 2.30 7.34
N ILE A 23 3.73 1.77 6.43
CA ILE A 23 4.08 1.73 4.99
C ILE A 23 4.26 3.16 4.44
N ASN A 24 3.43 4.13 4.86
CA ASN A 24 3.58 5.53 4.46
C ASN A 24 4.89 6.13 5.00
N ASP A 25 5.21 5.90 6.28
CA ASP A 25 6.47 6.36 6.87
C ASP A 25 7.67 5.77 6.11
N MET A 26 7.60 4.49 5.72
CA MET A 26 8.66 3.84 4.95
C MET A 26 8.77 4.38 3.52
N PHE A 27 7.70 4.86 2.89
CA PHE A 27 7.80 5.61 1.64
C PHE A 27 8.58 6.91 1.84
N ASP A 28 8.32 7.64 2.93
CA ASP A 28 9.05 8.86 3.26
C ASP A 28 10.53 8.57 3.54
N ASP A 29 10.85 7.46 4.19
CA ASP A 29 12.24 7.01 4.41
C ASP A 29 12.98 6.78 3.08
N VAL A 30 12.32 6.17 2.09
CA VAL A 30 12.88 5.98 0.74
C VAL A 30 13.12 7.31 0.05
N LEU A 31 12.16 8.25 0.15
CA LEU A 31 12.23 9.55 -0.52
C LEU A 31 13.29 10.46 0.08
N HIS A 32 13.45 10.43 1.40
CA HIS A 32 14.33 11.34 2.15
C HIS A 32 15.66 10.69 2.58
N ALA A 33 15.95 9.47 2.12
CA ALA A 33 17.20 8.79 2.40
C ALA A 33 18.43 9.66 2.07
N SER A 34 19.39 9.68 2.99
CA SER A 34 20.58 10.54 2.94
C SER A 34 21.49 10.28 1.74
N ASP A 35 21.54 9.03 1.29
CA ASP A 35 22.43 8.58 0.22
C ASP A 35 21.84 7.37 -0.52
N HIS A 36 22.53 6.95 -1.59
CA HIS A 36 22.08 5.87 -2.45
C HIS A 36 21.91 4.54 -1.71
N LYS A 37 22.82 4.21 -0.80
CA LYS A 37 22.84 2.93 -0.08
C LYS A 37 21.72 2.90 0.96
N ALA A 38 21.51 4.01 1.67
CA ALA A 38 20.39 4.18 2.58
C ALA A 38 19.06 4.02 1.83
N ARG A 39 18.93 4.64 0.66
CA ARG A 39 17.73 4.53 -0.19
C ARG A 39 17.47 3.10 -0.66
N GLU A 40 18.50 2.39 -1.11
CA GLU A 40 18.37 0.98 -1.52
C GLU A 40 17.90 0.09 -0.37
N THR A 41 18.41 0.34 0.84
CA THR A 41 18.04 -0.43 2.03
C THR A 41 16.57 -0.15 2.41
N ALA A 42 16.20 1.12 2.55
CA ALA A 42 14.82 1.52 2.84
C ALA A 42 13.83 0.98 1.78
N PHE A 43 14.22 1.02 0.51
CA PHE A 43 13.38 0.52 -0.58
C PHE A 43 13.19 -0.99 -0.50
N HIS A 44 14.27 -1.74 -0.21
CA HIS A 44 14.19 -3.19 -0.05
C HIS A 44 13.26 -3.57 1.11
N ASP A 45 13.39 -2.88 2.24
CA ASP A 45 12.57 -3.13 3.44
C ASP A 45 11.09 -2.82 3.18
N LEU A 46 10.80 -1.69 2.53
CA LEU A 46 9.44 -1.32 2.10
C LEU A 46 8.82 -2.40 1.21
N ARG A 47 9.56 -2.86 0.20
CA ARG A 47 9.07 -3.90 -0.71
C ARG A 47 8.80 -5.21 0.01
N GLN A 48 9.65 -5.59 0.96
CA GLN A 48 9.46 -6.80 1.75
C GLN A 48 8.19 -6.71 2.60
N LEU A 49 7.96 -5.57 3.26
CA LEU A 49 6.74 -5.35 4.06
C LEU A 49 5.49 -5.38 3.18
N LEU A 50 5.50 -4.68 2.03
CA LEU A 50 4.39 -4.67 1.08
C LEU A 50 4.01 -6.08 0.62
N ALA A 51 4.99 -6.91 0.26
CA ALA A 51 4.72 -8.27 -0.20
C ALA A 51 4.02 -9.12 0.86
N VAL A 52 4.42 -9.00 2.13
CA VAL A 52 3.79 -9.73 3.25
C VAL A 52 2.39 -9.17 3.55
N HIS A 53 2.24 -7.85 3.56
CA HIS A 53 0.99 -7.16 3.83
C HIS A 53 -0.09 -7.54 2.81
N GLU A 54 0.21 -7.41 1.53
CA GLU A 54 -0.70 -7.76 0.43
C GLU A 54 -1.08 -9.24 0.46
N THR A 55 -0.10 -10.14 0.70
CA THR A 55 -0.38 -11.58 0.80
C THR A 55 -1.35 -11.87 1.95
N ALA A 56 -1.20 -11.20 3.10
CA ALA A 56 -2.11 -11.37 4.22
C ALA A 56 -3.52 -10.86 3.91
N GLU A 57 -3.64 -9.71 3.24
CA GLU A 57 -4.93 -9.17 2.80
C GLU A 57 -5.61 -10.09 1.78
N GLU A 58 -4.88 -10.62 0.80
CA GLU A 58 -5.41 -11.54 -0.20
C GLU A 58 -5.90 -12.86 0.41
N MET A 59 -5.13 -13.42 1.35
CA MET A 59 -5.47 -14.71 1.96
C MET A 59 -6.60 -14.61 2.99
N LEU A 60 -6.68 -13.50 3.74
CA LEU A 60 -7.55 -13.42 4.92
C LEU A 60 -8.68 -12.39 4.79
N ILE A 61 -8.41 -11.26 4.13
CA ILE A 61 -9.32 -10.11 4.10
C ILE A 61 -10.18 -10.14 2.84
N HIS A 62 -9.61 -10.32 1.66
CA HIS A 62 -10.33 -10.36 0.38
C HIS A 62 -11.46 -11.40 0.37
N PRO A 63 -11.28 -12.66 0.84
CA PRO A 63 -12.36 -13.64 0.84
C PRO A 63 -13.54 -13.22 1.71
N ARG A 64 -13.26 -12.50 2.80
CA ARG A 64 -14.29 -12.00 3.71
C ARG A 64 -15.02 -10.80 3.11
N VAL A 65 -14.30 -9.86 2.50
CA VAL A 65 -14.88 -8.72 1.77
C VAL A 65 -15.84 -9.21 0.68
N ARG A 66 -15.42 -10.19 -0.13
CA ARG A 66 -16.26 -10.77 -1.19
C ARG A 66 -17.56 -11.39 -0.66
N ARG A 67 -17.50 -12.03 0.52
CA ARG A 67 -18.66 -12.72 1.11
C ARG A 67 -19.60 -11.78 1.85
N GLU A 68 -19.06 -10.78 2.55
CA GLU A 68 -19.81 -10.00 3.56
C GLU A 68 -20.17 -8.59 3.10
N VAL A 69 -19.53 -8.07 2.04
CA VAL A 69 -19.75 -6.68 1.56
C VAL A 69 -20.51 -6.69 0.24
N ALA A 70 -21.54 -5.86 0.13
CA ALA A 70 -22.22 -5.62 -1.15
C ALA A 70 -21.23 -5.01 -2.16
N ALA A 71 -21.18 -5.56 -3.38
CA ALA A 71 -20.12 -5.28 -4.37
C ALA A 71 -18.69 -5.65 -3.90
N GLY A 72 -18.57 -6.60 -2.96
CA GLY A 72 -17.28 -7.05 -2.43
C GLY A 72 -16.33 -7.63 -3.48
N ASP A 73 -16.87 -8.30 -4.52
CA ASP A 73 -16.08 -8.78 -5.65
C ASP A 73 -15.43 -7.65 -6.44
N GLU A 74 -16.21 -6.62 -6.78
CA GLU A 74 -15.70 -5.45 -7.51
C GLU A 74 -14.64 -4.70 -6.71
N ILE A 75 -14.83 -4.59 -5.39
CA ILE A 75 -13.87 -3.96 -4.47
C ILE A 75 -12.57 -4.76 -4.43
N ALA A 76 -12.64 -6.07 -4.19
CA ALA A 76 -11.45 -6.92 -4.11
C ALA A 76 -10.70 -6.99 -5.46
N ASP A 77 -11.43 -7.06 -6.58
CA ASP A 77 -10.83 -7.06 -7.91
C ASP A 77 -10.15 -5.73 -8.24
N ALA A 78 -10.70 -4.61 -7.78
CA ALA A 78 -10.07 -3.30 -7.93
C ALA A 78 -8.74 -3.23 -7.18
N ARG A 79 -8.67 -3.74 -5.94
CA ARG A 79 -7.44 -3.77 -5.14
C ARG A 79 -6.36 -4.64 -5.76
N LEU A 80 -6.71 -5.86 -6.19
CA LEU A 80 -5.77 -6.75 -6.87
C LEU A 80 -5.19 -6.13 -8.16
N ARG A 81 -5.98 -5.34 -8.90
CA ARG A 81 -5.48 -4.61 -10.08
C ARG A 81 -4.48 -3.51 -9.69
N GLU A 82 -4.81 -2.71 -8.68
CA GLU A 82 -3.93 -1.65 -8.15
C GLU A 82 -2.60 -2.24 -7.66
N GLU A 83 -2.64 -3.33 -6.89
CA GLU A 83 -1.46 -4.05 -6.39
C GLU A 83 -0.57 -4.59 -7.52
N HIS A 84 -1.17 -5.15 -8.58
CA HIS A 84 -0.42 -5.65 -9.73
C HIS A 84 0.36 -4.54 -10.45
N ASP A 85 -0.27 -3.38 -10.63
CA ASP A 85 0.36 -2.25 -11.29
C ASP A 85 1.44 -1.59 -10.39
N ALA A 86 1.22 -1.56 -9.07
CA ALA A 86 2.21 -1.19 -8.07
C ALA A 86 3.47 -2.07 -8.16
N LYS A 87 3.30 -3.40 -8.16
CA LYS A 87 4.40 -4.37 -8.27
C LYS A 87 5.21 -4.21 -9.55
N LYS A 88 4.56 -3.94 -10.69
CA LYS A 88 5.26 -3.67 -11.95
C LYS A 88 6.12 -2.41 -11.85
N LEU A 89 5.58 -1.34 -11.28
CA LEU A 89 6.31 -0.09 -11.08
C LEU A 89 7.51 -0.30 -10.16
N LEU A 90 7.34 -0.96 -9.01
CA LEU A 90 8.44 -1.28 -8.10
C LEU A 90 9.53 -2.12 -8.78
N SER A 91 9.16 -3.15 -9.54
CA SER A 91 10.12 -3.98 -10.29
C SER A 91 10.88 -3.19 -11.36
N SER A 92 10.28 -2.13 -11.93
CA SER A 92 10.97 -1.26 -12.89
C SER A 92 12.05 -0.41 -12.21
N ILE A 93 11.73 0.12 -11.01
CA ILE A 93 12.65 0.92 -10.19
C ILE A 93 13.84 0.07 -9.75
N GLU A 94 13.61 -1.16 -9.27
CA GLU A 94 14.68 -2.10 -8.86
C GLU A 94 15.69 -2.39 -9.98
N LYS A 95 15.22 -2.48 -11.22
CA LYS A 95 16.07 -2.78 -12.38
C LYS A 95 16.88 -1.57 -12.86
N GLY A 96 16.95 -0.50 -12.07
CA GLY A 96 17.63 0.75 -12.42
C GLY A 96 16.91 1.54 -13.52
N ARG A 97 15.67 1.16 -13.87
CA ARG A 97 14.81 1.89 -14.82
C ARG A 97 13.77 2.67 -14.02
N GLY A 98 14.25 3.60 -13.21
CA GLY A 98 13.39 4.66 -12.69
C GLY A 98 12.86 5.54 -13.84
N PRO A 99 11.72 6.23 -13.66
CA PRO A 99 11.24 7.17 -14.67
C PRO A 99 12.34 8.20 -15.00
N ARG A 100 12.60 8.41 -16.28
CA ARG A 100 13.55 9.42 -16.76
C ARG A 100 13.04 10.79 -16.33
N THR A 101 13.89 11.60 -15.69
CA THR A 101 13.51 12.92 -15.17
C THR A 101 13.10 13.94 -16.25
N ASP A 102 13.34 13.66 -17.54
CA ASP A 102 12.89 14.51 -18.67
C ASP A 102 11.61 14.00 -19.37
N GLU A 103 11.22 12.76 -19.13
CA GLU A 103 9.93 12.23 -19.57
C GLU A 103 8.95 12.54 -18.45
N ALA A 104 8.65 13.83 -18.30
CA ALA A 104 7.54 14.26 -17.49
C ALA A 104 6.31 13.52 -18.01
N ALA A 105 5.84 12.55 -17.23
CA ALA A 105 4.52 11.94 -17.38
C ALA A 105 3.55 13.07 -17.74
N PRO A 106 2.69 12.88 -18.76
CA PRO A 106 1.85 13.94 -19.29
C PRO A 106 1.20 14.68 -18.13
N ARG A 107 1.36 16.02 -18.07
CA ARG A 107 0.78 16.91 -17.05
C ARG A 107 -0.76 16.99 -17.13
N ARG A 108 -1.43 15.87 -17.40
CA ARG A 108 -2.78 15.61 -16.89
C ARG A 108 -2.55 15.30 -15.42
N GLY A 109 -2.98 16.23 -14.56
CA GLY A 109 -2.64 16.32 -13.14
C GLY A 109 -2.06 15.05 -12.52
N VAL A 110 -0.85 15.15 -11.97
CA VAL A 110 -0.34 14.20 -10.97
C VAL A 110 -1.18 14.38 -9.70
N GLY A 111 -2.46 14.09 -9.81
CA GLY A 111 -3.32 13.68 -8.74
C GLY A 111 -3.38 12.17 -8.83
N ASN A 112 -3.28 11.51 -7.67
CA ASN A 112 -3.70 10.14 -7.52
C ASN A 112 -2.81 9.08 -8.20
N VAL A 113 -1.60 8.89 -7.66
CA VAL A 113 -1.07 7.53 -7.52
C VAL A 113 -1.95 6.86 -6.43
N GLU A 114 -3.12 6.33 -6.82
CA GLU A 114 -4.08 5.65 -5.93
C GLU A 114 -3.59 4.27 -5.47
N LEU A 115 -2.37 4.17 -4.96
CA LEU A 115 -1.91 2.95 -4.30
C LEU A 115 -2.48 2.81 -2.86
N CYS A 116 -3.09 3.87 -2.31
CA CYS A 116 -3.59 3.89 -0.92
C CYS A 116 -4.93 4.65 -0.79
N ARG A 117 -5.93 4.45 -1.65
CA ARG A 117 -7.17 5.25 -1.56
C ARG A 117 -8.08 4.89 -0.37
N TRP A 118 -7.71 3.96 0.50
CA TRP A 118 -8.49 3.60 1.70
C TRP A 118 -8.15 4.47 2.93
N THR A 119 -6.98 5.09 3.01
CA THR A 119 -6.54 5.82 4.22
C THR A 119 -7.17 7.21 4.36
N ILE A 120 -7.47 7.92 3.26
CA ILE A 120 -7.98 9.32 3.30
C ILE A 120 -9.51 9.43 3.30
N ARG A 121 -10.27 8.45 2.76
CA ARG A 121 -11.73 8.61 2.58
C ARG A 121 -12.59 8.19 3.78
N VAL A 122 -12.04 7.41 4.72
CA VAL A 122 -12.74 7.05 5.98
C VAL A 122 -12.70 8.19 7.00
N ALA A 123 -11.75 9.13 6.88
CA ALA A 123 -11.64 10.31 7.74
C ALA A 123 -12.55 11.49 7.32
N ALA A 124 -13.22 11.41 6.15
CA ALA A 124 -14.00 12.51 5.56
C ALA A 124 -15.54 12.26 5.55
N ARG A 125 -16.07 11.45 6.46
CA ARG A 125 -17.52 11.50 6.79
C ARG A 125 -17.73 12.45 7.97
N PRO A 126 -18.67 13.40 7.90
CA PRO A 126 -19.06 14.16 9.08
C PRO A 126 -19.68 13.19 10.09
N ARG A 127 -19.18 13.20 11.33
CA ARG A 127 -19.94 12.62 12.46
C ARG A 127 -21.07 13.59 12.84
N PRO A 128 -22.21 13.11 13.37
CA PRO A 128 -23.22 13.98 13.97
C PRO A 128 -22.66 14.78 15.15
#